data_AF-A0A7Z9ZN57-F1
#
_entry.id   AF-A0A7Z9ZN57-F1
#
_cell.length_a   1.000
_cell.length_b   1.000
_cell.length_c   1.000
_cell.angle_alpha   90.00
_cell.angle_beta   90.00
_cell.angle_gamma   90.00
#
_symmetry.space_group_name_H-M   'P 1'
#
loop_
_entity.id
_entity.type
_entity.pdbx_description
1 polymer ?
#
loop_
_entity_poly.entity_id
_entity_poly.type
_entity_poly.pdbx_seq_one_letter_code
_entity_poly.pdbx_strand_id
1 'polypeptide(L)'
;VVGENTFGKGVVQQIFPLGIASDDFVKITIAKWLTPNENNVTHENPIIPDEIVEWDRSKMTDKEFTAEYDPQLEKAIEILGN
;
A
#
# COMPACT_ATOMS: atom_id res chain seq x y z
N VAL A 1 5.22 6.47 -10.75
CA VAL A 1 4.80 6.31 -9.35
C VAL A 1 5.86 6.93 -8.47
N VAL A 2 5.47 7.83 -7.57
CA VAL A 2 6.36 8.53 -6.64
C VAL A 2 6.01 8.12 -5.22
N GLY A 3 7.00 7.81 -4.38
CA GLY A 3 6.77 7.57 -2.95
C GLY A 3 7.69 6.52 -2.35
N GLU A 4 7.16 5.69 -1.44
CA GLU A 4 7.91 4.62 -0.78
C GLU A 4 7.45 3.22 -1.24
N ASN A 5 8.26 2.20 -0.96
CA ASN A 5 7.87 0.82 -1.21
C ASN A 5 6.55 0.48 -0.52
N THR A 6 5.64 -0.13 -1.27
CA THR A 6 4.38 -0.62 -0.70
C THR A 6 4.64 -1.73 0.32
N PHE A 7 3.67 -2.01 1.20
CA PHE A 7 3.80 -3.10 2.18
C PHE A 7 3.90 -4.50 1.54
N GLY A 8 3.33 -4.68 0.34
CA GLY A 8 3.37 -5.96 -0.36
C GLY A 8 2.28 -6.97 0.04
N LYS A 9 0.99 -6.56 0.01
CA LYS A 9 -0.14 -7.47 0.29
C LYS A 9 -1.03 -7.68 -0.93
N GLY A 10 -0.71 -8.67 -1.76
CA GLY A 10 -1.45 -9.04 -2.96
C GLY A 10 -2.40 -10.23 -2.78
N VAL A 11 -3.27 -10.23 -1.75
CA VAL A 11 -4.18 -11.36 -1.50
C VAL A 11 -5.63 -10.91 -1.30
N VAL A 12 -6.57 -11.74 -1.77
CA VAL A 12 -8.00 -11.60 -1.48
C VAL A 12 -8.38 -12.57 -0.37
N GLN A 13 -9.04 -12.05 0.66
CA GLN A 13 -9.51 -12.85 1.78
C GLN A 13 -11.04 -12.80 1.84
N GLN A 14 -11.65 -13.96 2.06
CA GLN A 14 -13.09 -14.11 2.24
C GLN A 14 -13.41 -14.70 3.62
N ILE A 15 -14.54 -14.29 4.18
CA ILE A 15 -15.05 -14.79 5.46
C ILE A 15 -15.98 -15.98 5.20
N PHE A 16 -15.77 -17.06 5.93
CA PHE A 16 -16.60 -18.26 5.93
C PHE A 16 -17.20 -18.47 7.32
N PRO A 17 -18.51 -18.25 7.51
CA PRO A 17 -19.18 -18.50 8.78
C PRO A 17 -19.11 -19.99 9.15
N LEU A 18 -18.95 -20.29 10.44
CA LEU A 18 -18.86 -21.67 10.95
C LEU A 18 -20.22 -22.27 11.35
N GLY A 19 -21.29 -21.49 11.28
CA GLY A 19 -22.66 -21.91 11.59
C GLY A 19 -23.68 -20.84 11.21
N ILE A 20 -24.97 -21.16 11.32
CA ILE A 20 -26.07 -20.25 10.94
C ILE A 20 -26.35 -19.21 12.04
N ALA A 21 -25.99 -19.48 13.30
CA ALA A 21 -26.35 -18.66 14.46
C ALA A 21 -25.15 -18.23 15.33
N SER A 22 -23.91 -18.55 14.94
CA SER A 22 -22.69 -18.16 15.65
C SER A 22 -22.00 -17.00 14.93
N ASP A 23 -21.46 -16.04 15.67
CA ASP A 23 -20.59 -14.98 15.14
C ASP A 23 -19.17 -15.49 14.80
N ASP A 24 -18.92 -16.79 14.96
CA ASP A 24 -17.65 -17.43 14.62
C ASP A 24 -17.49 -17.61 13.11
N PHE A 25 -16.29 -17.27 12.62
CA PHE A 25 -15.94 -17.40 11.21
C PHE A 25 -14.45 -17.68 11.01
N VAL A 26 -14.11 -18.18 9.82
CA VAL A 26 -12.72 -18.29 9.36
C VAL A 26 -12.50 -17.32 8.20
N LYS A 27 -11.42 -16.56 8.26
CA LYS A 27 -10.98 -15.69 7.17
C LYS A 27 -9.90 -16.40 6.36
N ILE A 28 -10.24 -16.78 5.13
CA ILE A 28 -9.37 -17.60 4.27
C ILE A 28 -8.89 -16.77 3.09
N THR A 29 -7.61 -16.86 2.77
CA THR A 29 -7.06 -16.33 1.51
C THR A 29 -7.47 -17.24 0.36
N ILE A 30 -8.23 -16.70 -0.58
CA ILE A 30 -8.79 -17.47 -1.70
C ILE A 30 -8.15 -17.17 -3.05
N ALA A 31 -7.46 -16.03 -3.18
CA ALA A 31 -6.82 -15.63 -4.42
C ALA A 31 -5.60 -14.73 -4.15
N LYS A 32 -4.75 -14.61 -5.18
CA LYS A 32 -3.60 -13.72 -5.23
C LYS A 32 -3.78 -12.72 -6.37
N TRP A 33 -3.33 -11.49 -6.16
CA TRP A 33 -3.19 -10.49 -7.21
C TRP A 33 -1.80 -10.60 -7.83
N LEU A 34 -1.77 -10.70 -9.16
CA LEU A 34 -0.54 -10.68 -9.93
C LEU A 34 -0.43 -9.34 -10.65
N THR A 35 0.80 -8.85 -10.82
CA THR A 35 1.08 -7.76 -11.75
C THR A 35 0.89 -8.23 -13.19
N PRO A 36 0.85 -7.32 -14.18
CA PRO A 36 0.82 -7.71 -15.60
C PRO A 36 1.97 -8.62 -16.03
N ASN A 37 3.10 -8.57 -15.32
CA ASN A 37 4.25 -9.44 -15.53
C ASN A 37 4.17 -10.76 -14.73
N GLU A 38 2.96 -11.13 -14.29
CA GLU A 38 2.66 -12.36 -13.54
C GLU A 38 3.37 -12.49 -12.18
N ASN A 39 3.93 -11.39 -11.65
CA ASN A 39 4.57 -11.40 -10.35
C ASN A 39 3.54 -11.23 -9.22
N ASN A 40 3.65 -12.05 -8.19
CA ASN A 40 2.83 -11.91 -6.98
C ASN A 40 3.32 -10.75 -6.11
N VAL A 41 2.39 -9.94 -5.60
CA VAL A 41 2.71 -8.84 -4.68
C VAL A 41 2.76 -9.38 -3.25
N THR A 42 3.97 -9.41 -2.68
CA THR A 42 4.26 -9.98 -1.35
C THR A 42 5.17 -9.05 -0.57
N HIS A 43 5.37 -9.32 0.72
CA HIS A 43 6.27 -8.49 1.52
C HIS A 43 7.72 -8.55 0.98
N GLU A 44 8.13 -9.71 0.47
CA GLU A 44 9.42 -9.94 -0.17
C GLU A 44 9.49 -9.37 -1.59
N ASN A 45 8.34 -9.06 -2.21
CA ASN A 45 8.23 -8.48 -3.54
C ASN A 45 7.16 -7.37 -3.56
N PRO A 46 7.46 -6.21 -2.95
CA PRO A 46 6.54 -5.07 -2.93
C PRO A 46 6.51 -4.39 -4.30
N ILE A 47 5.50 -3.55 -4.52
CA ILE A 47 5.57 -2.57 -5.62
C ILE A 47 6.58 -1.49 -5.24
N ILE A 48 7.62 -1.37 -6.07
CA ILE A 48 8.66 -0.35 -5.97
C ILE A 48 8.22 0.86 -6.81
N PRO A 49 8.22 2.09 -6.25
CA PRO A 49 7.96 3.31 -7.01
C PRO A 49 9.00 3.53 -8.12
N ASP A 50 8.60 4.22 -9.20
CA ASP A 50 9.55 4.66 -10.23
C ASP A 50 10.52 5.71 -9.66
N GLU A 51 10.04 6.54 -8.72
CA GLU A 51 10.81 7.57 -8.02
C GLU A 51 10.61 7.41 -6.51
N ILE A 52 11.69 7.09 -5.79
CA ILE A 52 11.67 6.87 -4.35
C ILE A 52 11.79 8.20 -3.61
N VAL A 53 10.77 8.54 -2.81
CA VAL A 53 10.71 9.76 -1.99
C VAL A 53 10.18 9.39 -0.62
N GLU A 54 11.08 9.35 0.36
CA GLU A 54 10.75 8.99 1.75
C GLU A 54 10.22 10.18 2.55
N TRP A 55 9.27 9.91 3.45
CA TRP A 55 8.86 10.88 4.45
C TRP A 55 9.89 10.99 5.56
N ASP A 56 10.29 12.23 5.85
CA ASP A 56 11.07 12.54 7.03
C ASP A 56 10.19 12.44 8.28
N ARG A 57 10.18 11.26 8.91
CA ARG A 57 9.37 10.99 10.11
C ARG A 57 9.72 11.88 11.30
N SER A 58 10.90 12.50 11.32
CA SER A 58 11.26 13.45 12.38
C SER A 58 10.47 14.76 12.29
N LYS A 59 9.92 15.05 11.11
CA LYS A 59 9.08 16.22 10.83
C LYS A 59 7.58 15.93 10.91
N MET A 60 7.19 14.65 11.04
CA MET A 60 5.80 14.25 11.25
C MET A 60 5.44 14.42 12.73
N THR A 61 4.91 15.58 13.12
CA THR A 61 4.25 15.71 14.41
C THR A 61 2.81 15.20 14.32
N ASP A 62 2.24 14.66 15.42
CA ASP A 62 0.85 14.14 15.48
C ASP A 62 -0.24 15.14 15.01
N LYS A 63 0.14 16.40 14.81
CA LYS A 63 -0.76 17.50 14.42
C LYS A 63 -0.61 17.98 12.98
N GLU A 64 0.38 17.54 12.23
CA GLU A 64 0.68 18.15 10.93
C GLU A 64 0.89 17.10 9.85
N PHE A 65 -0.23 16.47 9.46
CA PHE A 65 -0.48 16.14 8.06
C PHE A 65 -1.01 17.40 7.36
N THR A 66 -0.33 18.54 7.54
CA THR A 66 -0.69 19.78 6.86
C THR A 66 -0.21 19.66 5.42
N ALA A 67 -1.06 20.05 4.48
CA ALA A 67 -0.74 20.09 3.04
C ALA A 67 0.44 21.04 2.69
N GLU A 68 1.09 21.61 3.70
CA GLU A 68 2.19 22.57 3.57
C GLU A 68 3.55 21.87 3.39
N TYR A 69 3.68 20.59 3.75
CA TYR A 69 4.88 19.80 3.47
C TYR A 69 4.51 18.40 2.97
N ASP A 70 4.51 18.23 1.65
CA ASP A 70 4.33 16.93 0.99
C ASP A 70 5.44 16.74 -0.07
N PRO A 71 6.58 16.15 0.31
CA PRO A 71 7.71 15.97 -0.61
C PRO A 71 7.37 15.05 -1.79
N GLN A 72 6.40 14.14 -1.62
CA GLN A 72 5.98 13.24 -2.70
C GLN A 72 5.13 13.99 -3.73
N LEU A 73 4.24 14.89 -3.27
CA LEU A 73 3.46 15.76 -4.15
C LEU A 73 4.35 16.76 -4.91
N GLU A 74 5.27 17.43 -4.22
CA GLU A 74 6.22 18.35 -4.84
C GLU A 74 7.02 17.65 -5.95
N LYS A 75 7.54 16.45 -5.67
CA LYS A 75 8.27 15.66 -6.66
C LYS A 75 7.39 15.21 -7.82
N ALA A 76 6.14 14.82 -7.56
CA ALA A 76 5.20 14.47 -8.61
C ALA A 76 4.90 15.66 -9.55
N ILE A 77 4.74 16.87 -8.99
CA ILE A 77 4.54 18.09 -9.78
C ILE A 77 5.79 18.41 -10.62
N GLU A 78 6.98 18.29 -10.05
CA GLU A 78 8.25 18.47 -10.77
C GLU A 78 8.37 17.53 -11.98
N ILE A 79 8.00 16.25 -11.81
CA ILE A 79 8.08 15.25 -12.88
C ILE A 79 7.04 15.51 -13.97
N LEU A 80 5.82 15.91 -13.61
CA LEU A 80 4.72 16.12 -14.56
C LEU A 80 4.75 17.49 -15.25
N GLY A 81 5.40 18.48 -14.63
CA GLY A 81 5.54 19.85 -15.15
C GLY A 81 6.69 20.04 -16.13
N ASN A 82 7.55 19.03 -16.29
CA ASN A 82 8.57 18.93 -17.34
C ASN A 82 8.03 18.23 -18.59
#